data_AF-A0A960HL12-F1
#
_entry.id   AF-A0A960HL12-F1
#
_cell.length_a   1.000
_cell.length_b   1.000
_cell.length_c   1.000
_cell.angle_alpha   90.00
_cell.angle_beta   90.00
_cell.angle_gamma   90.00
#
_symmetry.space_group_name_H-M   'P 1'
#
loop_
_entity.id
_entity.type
_entity.pdbx_description
1 polymer ?
#
loop_
_entity_poly.entity_id
_entity_poly.type
_entity_poly.pdbx_seq_one_letter_code
_entity_poly.pdbx_strand_id
1 'polypeptide(L)'
;MADAEREVARATASYKTLQAILGMALHDNDRHAVERLLRFCIRWRSGVIRNAAFRGVGLVARRFGAVDGPTWALIAAASEDEAAPDRAVAEGVLVDLRQLVEEPPLWVPPVVELMGDRVDDFESFVKEVNRSLVPQYEEIVGHPWNGDLDAFNDILRGGFGTPEDGFVIRFVDADRFRRALGWPETIRWLEAKLDSCHGTNRDRVQAELDAARCHEGETLFDIILAIIWDHGPGGSEPTDLVHAVLFGPHQVR
;
A
#
# COMPACT_ATOMS: atom_id res chain seq x y z
N MET A 1 -17.43 -18.91 28.77
CA MET A 1 -18.68 -18.27 28.29
C MET A 1 -18.39 -16.94 27.60
N ALA A 2 -17.79 -15.95 28.26
CA ALA A 2 -17.48 -14.65 27.65
C ALA A 2 -16.61 -14.72 26.37
N ASP A 3 -15.68 -15.67 26.28
CA ASP A 3 -14.83 -15.82 25.08
C ASP A 3 -15.58 -16.51 23.92
N ALA A 4 -16.46 -17.47 24.22
CA ALA A 4 -17.34 -18.09 23.23
C ALA A 4 -18.40 -17.10 22.70
N GLU A 5 -18.92 -16.22 23.56
CA GLU A 5 -19.84 -15.14 23.16
C GLU A 5 -19.14 -14.10 22.27
N ARG A 6 -17.88 -13.74 22.58
CA ARG A 6 -17.05 -12.89 21.71
C ARG A 6 -16.75 -13.55 20.38
N GLU A 7 -16.47 -14.85 20.37
CA GLU A 7 -16.20 -15.62 19.15
C GLU A 7 -17.44 -15.71 18.25
N VAL A 8 -18.61 -16.01 18.81
CA VAL A 8 -19.90 -16.00 18.10
C VAL A 8 -20.24 -14.60 17.58
N ALA A 9 -19.99 -13.54 18.36
CA ALA A 9 -20.22 -12.16 17.94
C ALA A 9 -19.30 -11.76 16.77
N ARG A 10 -18.01 -12.12 16.81
CA ARG A 10 -17.04 -11.91 15.71
C ARG A 10 -17.44 -12.68 14.45
N ALA A 11 -17.85 -13.94 14.60
CA ALA A 11 -18.32 -14.76 13.49
C ALA A 11 -19.60 -14.17 12.84
N THR A 12 -20.54 -13.70 13.66
CA THR A 12 -21.79 -13.07 13.19
C THR A 12 -21.52 -11.74 12.48
N ALA A 13 -20.62 -10.91 13.01
CA ALA A 13 -20.21 -9.66 12.38
C ALA A 13 -19.51 -9.91 11.03
N SER A 14 -18.64 -10.93 10.98
CA SER A 14 -17.98 -11.36 9.75
C SER A 14 -19.01 -11.84 8.72
N TYR A 15 -19.96 -12.69 9.12
CA TYR A 15 -21.01 -13.19 8.23
C TYR A 15 -21.88 -12.07 7.64
N LYS A 16 -22.32 -11.12 8.46
CA LYS A 16 -23.08 -9.95 7.98
C LYS A 16 -22.27 -9.11 6.98
N THR A 17 -20.97 -8.95 7.23
CA THR A 17 -20.06 -8.23 6.33
C THR A 17 -19.96 -8.93 4.97
N LEU A 18 -19.82 -10.27 4.95
CA LEU A 18 -19.77 -11.04 3.71
C LEU A 18 -21.08 -10.97 2.93
N GLN A 19 -22.22 -11.09 3.64
CA GLN A 19 -23.53 -10.93 3.01
C GLN A 19 -23.72 -9.54 2.42
N ALA A 20 -23.22 -8.49 3.07
CA ALA A 20 -23.28 -7.14 2.53
C ALA A 20 -22.44 -7.00 1.25
N ILE A 21 -21.18 -7.45 1.26
CA ILE A 21 -20.27 -7.38 0.10
C ILE A 21 -20.89 -8.11 -1.10
N LEU A 22 -21.27 -9.38 -0.91
CA LEU A 22 -21.84 -10.20 -1.99
C LEU A 22 -23.23 -9.70 -2.42
N GLY A 23 -24.04 -9.23 -1.46
CA GLY A 23 -25.35 -8.66 -1.74
C GLY A 23 -25.27 -7.41 -2.61
N MET A 24 -24.34 -6.49 -2.33
CA MET A 24 -24.10 -5.33 -3.18
C MET A 24 -23.61 -5.73 -4.58
N ALA A 25 -22.66 -6.66 -4.66
CA ALA A 25 -22.18 -7.17 -5.95
C ALA A 25 -23.30 -7.82 -6.80
N LEU A 26 -24.29 -8.44 -6.16
CA LEU A 26 -25.43 -9.08 -6.82
C LEU A 26 -26.57 -8.14 -7.19
N HIS A 27 -26.82 -7.12 -6.38
CA HIS A 27 -28.09 -6.39 -6.43
C HIS A 27 -27.96 -4.89 -6.63
N ASP A 28 -26.82 -4.29 -6.29
CA ASP A 28 -26.62 -2.86 -6.50
C ASP A 28 -26.39 -2.56 -7.99
N ASN A 29 -26.84 -1.40 -8.44
CA ASN A 29 -26.73 -0.94 -9.83
C ASN A 29 -25.68 0.16 -10.00
N ASP A 30 -25.17 0.75 -8.92
CA ASP A 30 -24.01 1.64 -8.98
C ASP A 30 -22.73 0.82 -9.09
N ARG A 31 -22.43 0.42 -10.33
CA ARG A 31 -21.23 -0.35 -10.66
C ARG A 31 -19.95 0.29 -10.11
N HIS A 32 -19.80 1.61 -10.21
CA HIS A 32 -18.58 2.29 -9.79
C HIS A 32 -18.43 2.27 -8.27
N ALA A 33 -19.52 2.47 -7.52
CA ALA A 33 -19.49 2.36 -6.06
C ALA A 33 -19.17 0.93 -5.60
N VAL A 34 -19.74 -0.07 -6.26
CA VAL A 34 -19.47 -1.48 -5.94
C VAL A 34 -18.02 -1.84 -6.28
N GLU A 35 -17.51 -1.49 -7.46
CA GLU A 35 -16.12 -1.79 -7.83
C GLU A 35 -15.13 -1.10 -6.88
N ARG A 36 -15.35 0.17 -6.51
CA ARG A 36 -14.53 0.86 -5.48
C ARG A 36 -14.53 0.11 -4.16
N LEU A 37 -15.70 -0.28 -3.66
CA LEU A 37 -15.79 -1.04 -2.42
C LEU A 37 -15.05 -2.38 -2.51
N LEU A 38 -15.22 -3.11 -3.61
CA LEU A 38 -14.57 -4.40 -3.78
C LEU A 38 -13.05 -4.26 -3.79
N ARG A 39 -12.52 -3.24 -4.49
CA ARG A 39 -11.09 -2.91 -4.47
C ARG A 39 -10.60 -2.56 -3.08
N PHE A 40 -11.35 -1.77 -2.32
CA PHE A 40 -11.05 -1.50 -0.91
C PHE A 40 -11.01 -2.80 -0.08
N CYS A 41 -11.99 -3.68 -0.23
CA CYS A 41 -12.04 -4.96 0.50
C CYS A 41 -10.92 -5.94 0.11
N ILE A 42 -10.43 -5.91 -1.13
CA ILE A 42 -9.30 -6.74 -1.58
C ILE A 42 -8.00 -6.41 -0.81
N ARG A 43 -7.86 -5.16 -0.34
CA ARG A 43 -6.68 -4.72 0.42
C ARG A 43 -6.72 -5.09 1.90
N TRP A 44 -7.82 -5.67 2.39
CA TRP A 44 -7.93 -6.00 3.81
C TRP A 44 -7.10 -7.23 4.18
N ARG A 45 -6.47 -7.22 5.35
CA ARG A 45 -5.73 -8.38 5.87
C ARG A 45 -6.58 -9.64 6.11
N SER A 46 -7.91 -9.49 6.22
CA SER A 46 -8.81 -10.63 6.40
C SER A 46 -9.03 -11.38 5.08
N GLY A 47 -8.41 -12.55 4.95
CA GLY A 47 -8.59 -13.42 3.77
C GLY A 47 -10.05 -13.81 3.50
N VAL A 48 -10.90 -13.84 4.54
CA VAL A 48 -12.34 -14.09 4.39
C VAL A 48 -13.04 -12.95 3.65
N ILE A 49 -12.68 -11.70 3.97
CA ILE A 49 -13.24 -10.50 3.32
C ILE A 49 -12.69 -10.38 1.90
N ARG A 50 -11.39 -10.59 1.71
CA ARG A 50 -10.77 -10.61 0.37
C ARG A 50 -11.41 -11.66 -0.53
N ASN A 51 -11.65 -12.88 -0.04
CA ASN A 51 -12.30 -13.94 -0.81
C ASN A 51 -13.70 -13.54 -1.28
N ALA A 52 -14.50 -12.93 -0.39
CA ALA A 52 -15.82 -12.43 -0.76
C ALA A 52 -15.72 -11.29 -1.77
N ALA A 53 -14.73 -10.41 -1.65
CA ALA A 53 -14.49 -9.34 -2.61
C ALA A 53 -14.12 -9.89 -3.99
N PHE A 54 -13.20 -10.85 -4.09
CA PHE A 54 -12.86 -11.50 -5.37
C PHE A 54 -14.07 -12.17 -6.02
N ARG A 55 -14.88 -12.91 -5.25
CA ARG A 55 -16.13 -13.48 -5.76
C ARG A 55 -17.11 -12.38 -6.20
N GLY A 56 -17.18 -11.29 -5.46
CA GLY A 56 -17.94 -10.09 -5.80
C GLY A 56 -17.51 -9.50 -7.15
N VAL A 57 -16.20 -9.40 -7.40
CA VAL A 57 -15.66 -8.94 -8.68
C VAL A 57 -16.12 -9.83 -9.82
N GLY A 58 -16.04 -11.16 -9.69
CA GLY A 58 -16.56 -12.08 -10.69
C GLY A 58 -18.07 -11.97 -10.92
N LEU A 59 -18.85 -11.63 -9.89
CA LEU A 59 -20.29 -11.38 -10.01
C LEU A 59 -20.57 -10.06 -10.75
N VAL A 60 -19.88 -8.98 -10.41
CA VAL A 60 -19.95 -7.70 -11.12
C VAL A 60 -19.59 -7.92 -12.59
N ALA A 61 -18.53 -8.67 -12.85
CA ALA A 61 -18.07 -8.94 -14.21
C ALA A 61 -19.12 -9.69 -15.05
N ARG A 62 -19.79 -10.69 -14.46
CA ARG A 62 -20.90 -11.42 -15.11
C ARG A 62 -22.12 -10.54 -15.37
N ARG A 63 -22.38 -9.54 -14.51
CA ARG A 63 -23.54 -8.64 -14.64
C ARG A 63 -23.29 -7.51 -15.63
N PHE A 64 -22.10 -6.93 -15.63
CA PHE A 64 -21.79 -5.67 -16.31
C PHE A 64 -20.69 -5.79 -17.38
N GLY A 65 -20.14 -6.99 -17.61
CA GLY A 65 -19.01 -7.21 -18.51
C GLY A 65 -17.66 -6.94 -17.84
N ALA A 66 -16.63 -6.68 -18.65
CA ALA A 66 -15.28 -6.42 -18.17
C ALA A 66 -15.24 -5.35 -17.06
N VAL A 67 -14.49 -5.62 -15.99
CA VAL A 67 -14.24 -4.69 -14.87
C VAL A 67 -13.26 -3.59 -15.25
N ASP A 68 -13.20 -2.51 -14.46
CA ASP A 68 -12.23 -1.44 -14.73
C ASP A 68 -10.76 -1.90 -14.60
N GLY A 69 -9.87 -1.14 -15.22
CA GLY A 69 -8.43 -1.40 -15.23
C GLY A 69 -7.79 -1.56 -13.84
N PRO A 70 -8.07 -0.67 -12.87
CA PRO A 70 -7.64 -0.84 -11.49
C PRO A 70 -8.07 -2.17 -10.86
N THR A 71 -9.35 -2.54 -11.02
CA THR A 71 -9.86 -3.80 -10.47
C THR A 71 -9.14 -4.97 -11.11
N TRP A 72 -8.95 -4.94 -12.43
CA TRP A 72 -8.20 -5.95 -13.15
C TRP A 72 -6.77 -6.11 -12.60
N ALA A 73 -6.04 -5.00 -12.44
CA ALA A 73 -4.68 -5.02 -11.95
C ALA A 73 -4.58 -5.59 -10.53
N LEU A 74 -5.56 -5.28 -9.67
CA LEU A 74 -5.63 -5.84 -8.32
C LEU A 74 -5.84 -7.34 -8.31
N ILE A 75 -6.76 -7.85 -9.14
CA ILE A 75 -6.96 -9.30 -9.28
C ILE A 75 -5.69 -9.96 -9.83
N ALA A 76 -5.03 -9.34 -10.80
CA ALA A 76 -3.78 -9.86 -11.35
C ALA A 76 -2.68 -9.95 -10.29
N ALA A 77 -2.41 -8.88 -9.55
CA ALA A 77 -1.40 -8.91 -8.49
C ALA A 77 -1.73 -9.92 -7.39
N ALA A 78 -3.00 -10.00 -6.97
CA ALA A 78 -3.42 -11.00 -5.98
C ALA A 78 -3.29 -12.45 -6.48
N SER A 79 -3.35 -12.68 -7.79
CA SER A 79 -3.16 -14.01 -8.39
C SER A 79 -1.69 -14.42 -8.45
N GLU A 80 -0.77 -13.45 -8.41
CA GLU A 80 0.68 -13.65 -8.44
C GLU A 80 1.29 -13.76 -7.04
N ASP A 81 0.57 -13.31 -6.00
CA ASP A 81 0.99 -13.40 -4.60
C ASP A 81 0.94 -14.86 -4.10
N GLU A 82 2.10 -15.53 -4.11
CA GLU A 82 2.21 -16.94 -3.69
C GLU A 82 1.91 -17.17 -2.21
N ALA A 83 2.07 -16.14 -1.38
CA ALA A 83 1.83 -16.23 0.06
C ALA A 83 0.35 -16.04 0.42
N ALA A 84 -0.47 -15.50 -0.50
CA ALA A 84 -1.86 -15.21 -0.25
C ALA A 84 -2.73 -16.49 -0.15
N PRO A 85 -3.47 -16.70 0.97
CA PRO A 85 -4.33 -17.88 1.15
C PRO A 85 -5.51 -17.94 0.18
N ASP A 86 -5.85 -16.81 -0.44
CA ASP A 86 -6.93 -16.60 -1.38
C ASP A 86 -6.46 -16.45 -2.83
N ARG A 87 -5.16 -16.66 -3.11
CA ARG A 87 -4.56 -16.66 -4.45
C ARG A 87 -5.36 -17.50 -5.46
N ALA A 88 -5.70 -18.74 -5.10
CA ALA A 88 -6.44 -19.64 -6.00
C ALA A 88 -7.83 -19.09 -6.39
N VAL A 89 -8.45 -18.29 -5.52
CA VAL A 89 -9.72 -17.61 -5.85
C VAL A 89 -9.48 -16.43 -6.77
N ALA A 90 -8.43 -15.62 -6.53
CA ALA A 90 -8.03 -14.55 -7.44
C ALA A 90 -7.68 -15.08 -8.83
N GLU A 91 -6.90 -16.17 -8.93
CA GLU A 91 -6.56 -16.86 -10.19
C GLU A 91 -7.82 -17.30 -10.94
N GLY A 92 -8.77 -17.96 -10.26
CA GLY A 92 -10.02 -18.38 -10.87
C GLY A 92 -10.84 -17.20 -11.41
N VAL A 93 -10.91 -16.10 -10.64
CA VAL A 93 -11.57 -14.87 -11.09
C VAL A 93 -10.83 -14.24 -12.27
N LEU A 94 -9.49 -14.22 -12.27
CA LEU A 94 -8.70 -13.68 -13.38
C LEU A 94 -8.92 -14.48 -14.67
N VAL A 95 -9.03 -15.80 -14.58
CA VAL A 95 -9.37 -16.67 -15.71
C VAL A 95 -10.75 -16.32 -16.26
N ASP A 96 -11.76 -16.16 -15.39
CA ASP A 96 -13.10 -15.72 -15.80
C ASP A 96 -13.05 -14.35 -16.49
N LEU A 97 -12.32 -13.39 -15.92
CA LEU A 97 -12.19 -12.03 -16.47
C LEU A 97 -11.54 -12.04 -17.86
N ARG A 98 -10.51 -12.87 -18.08
CA ARG A 98 -9.84 -13.05 -19.39
C ARG A 98 -10.77 -13.62 -20.47
N GLN A 99 -11.85 -14.29 -20.10
CA GLN A 99 -12.84 -14.75 -21.08
C GLN A 99 -13.83 -13.64 -21.50
N LEU A 100 -13.86 -12.52 -20.78
CA LEU A 100 -14.80 -11.41 -21.04
C LEU A 100 -14.21 -10.30 -21.91
N VAL A 101 -12.90 -10.33 -22.18
CA VAL A 101 -12.19 -9.31 -22.98
C VAL A 101 -11.28 -9.97 -23.99
N GLU A 102 -11.08 -9.32 -25.13
CA GLU A 102 -10.05 -9.72 -26.11
C GLU A 102 -8.64 -9.42 -25.56
N GLU A 103 -8.48 -8.25 -24.93
CA GLU A 103 -7.22 -7.79 -24.33
C GLU A 103 -7.49 -7.15 -22.96
N PRO A 104 -6.55 -7.28 -21.99
CA PRO A 104 -6.67 -6.62 -20.69
C PRO A 104 -6.82 -5.10 -20.81
N PRO A 105 -7.66 -4.46 -19.98
CA PRO A 105 -7.78 -3.00 -19.96
C PRO A 105 -6.44 -2.34 -19.64
N LEU A 106 -6.03 -1.39 -20.49
CA LEU A 106 -4.87 -0.54 -20.20
C LEU A 106 -5.20 0.37 -19.02
N TRP A 107 -4.44 0.23 -17.94
CA TRP A 107 -4.50 1.10 -16.79
C TRP A 107 -3.14 1.72 -16.55
N VAL A 108 -3.14 3.05 -16.36
CA VAL A 108 -1.93 3.80 -16.03
C VAL A 108 -2.11 4.33 -14.60
N PRO A 109 -1.31 3.86 -13.63
CA PRO A 109 -1.42 4.32 -12.26
C PRO A 109 -1.02 5.80 -12.17
N PRO A 110 -1.63 6.59 -11.26
CA PRO A 110 -1.18 7.94 -10.95
C PRO A 110 0.31 7.98 -10.58
N VAL A 111 0.97 9.08 -10.90
CA VAL A 111 2.39 9.30 -10.57
C VAL A 111 2.52 10.43 -9.57
N VAL A 112 3.23 10.16 -8.48
CA VAL A 112 3.58 11.16 -7.46
C VAL A 112 5.08 11.40 -7.52
N GLU A 113 5.48 12.64 -7.79
CA GLU A 113 6.88 13.03 -7.89
C GLU A 113 7.39 13.61 -6.57
N LEU A 114 8.49 13.06 -6.06
CA LEU A 114 9.25 13.58 -4.94
C LEU A 114 10.54 14.22 -5.48
N MET A 115 10.73 15.50 -5.18
CA MET A 115 11.83 16.29 -5.73
C MET A 115 13.04 16.27 -4.79
N GLY A 116 14.16 15.67 -5.25
CA GLY A 116 15.36 15.53 -4.42
C GLY A 116 16.07 16.84 -4.13
N ASP A 117 15.90 17.87 -4.95
CA ASP A 117 16.44 19.21 -4.72
C ASP A 117 15.75 19.97 -3.57
N ARG A 118 14.68 19.41 -3.00
CA ARG A 118 13.95 19.95 -1.85
C ARG A 118 14.22 19.19 -0.54
N VAL A 119 15.11 18.20 -0.58
CA VAL A 119 15.38 17.30 0.55
C VAL A 119 16.85 17.38 0.91
N ASP A 120 17.11 17.90 2.11
CA ASP A 120 18.45 18.03 2.69
C ASP A 120 18.62 17.15 3.94
N ASP A 121 17.52 16.72 4.55
CA ASP A 121 17.42 15.91 5.78
C ASP A 121 16.05 15.20 5.87
N PHE A 122 15.79 14.48 6.98
CA PHE A 122 14.53 13.75 7.13
C PHE A 122 13.32 14.66 7.34
N GLU A 123 13.49 15.81 8.00
CA GLU A 123 12.39 16.75 8.21
C GLU A 123 11.91 17.36 6.88
N SER A 124 12.84 17.75 6.01
CA SER A 124 12.54 18.24 4.66
C SER A 124 11.97 17.14 3.75
N PHE A 125 12.40 15.88 3.92
CA PHE A 125 11.76 14.73 3.27
C PHE A 125 10.29 14.59 3.68
N VAL A 126 9.99 14.62 4.98
CA VAL A 126 8.62 14.56 5.49
C VAL A 126 7.76 15.68 4.90
N LYS A 127 8.31 16.90 4.79
CA LYS A 127 7.62 18.03 4.15
C LYS A 127 7.37 17.79 2.65
N GLU A 128 8.31 17.18 1.94
CA GLU A 128 8.13 16.87 0.51
C GLU A 128 7.11 15.76 0.29
N VAL A 129 7.14 14.69 1.08
CA VAL A 129 6.11 13.64 1.06
C VAL A 129 4.73 14.26 1.30
N ASN A 130 4.60 15.06 2.36
CA ASN A 130 3.36 15.78 2.60
C ASN A 130 3.01 16.67 1.41
N ARG A 131 3.91 17.49 0.86
CA ARG A 131 3.61 18.34 -0.30
C ARG A 131 3.14 17.59 -1.54
N SER A 132 3.70 16.42 -1.83
CA SER A 132 3.43 15.71 -3.08
C SER A 132 2.28 14.72 -2.96
N LEU A 133 2.12 14.08 -1.79
CA LEU A 133 1.03 13.14 -1.52
C LEU A 133 -0.21 13.85 -0.95
N VAL A 134 -0.08 14.80 -0.02
CA VAL A 134 -1.22 15.34 0.77
C VAL A 134 -2.11 16.34 0.04
N PRO A 135 -1.60 17.38 -0.66
CA PRO A 135 -2.42 18.34 -1.38
C PRO A 135 -3.29 17.74 -2.50
N GLN A 136 -2.99 16.54 -2.98
CA GLN A 136 -3.71 15.94 -4.10
C GLN A 136 -5.01 15.24 -3.66
N TYR A 137 -5.22 15.02 -2.36
CA TYR A 137 -6.37 14.26 -1.88
C TYR A 137 -6.92 14.89 -0.59
N GLU A 138 -8.17 15.35 -0.67
CA GLU A 138 -8.83 16.20 0.32
C GLU A 138 -8.94 15.58 1.73
N GLU A 139 -8.82 14.26 1.89
CA GLU A 139 -9.01 13.57 3.17
C GLU A 139 -7.78 13.60 4.11
N ILE A 140 -6.56 13.88 3.62
CA ILE A 140 -5.39 14.09 4.52
C ILE A 140 -5.36 15.52 5.08
N VAL A 141 -6.31 16.38 4.71
CA VAL A 141 -6.40 17.77 5.18
C VAL A 141 -6.83 17.78 6.65
N GLY A 142 -5.90 17.46 7.54
CA GLY A 142 -6.10 17.40 8.98
C GLY A 142 -4.95 16.74 9.75
N HIS A 143 -4.21 15.80 9.13
CA HIS A 143 -3.14 15.05 9.79
C HIS A 143 -1.94 14.86 8.86
N PRO A 144 -1.02 15.85 8.77
CA PRO A 144 0.22 15.67 8.03
C PRO A 144 1.01 14.49 8.61
N TRP A 145 1.61 13.69 7.73
CA TRP A 145 2.53 12.64 8.13
C TRP A 145 3.71 13.25 8.89
N ASN A 146 4.06 12.68 10.04
CA ASN A 146 5.04 13.24 10.96
C ASN A 146 6.43 12.57 10.88
N GLY A 147 6.66 11.66 9.93
CA GLY A 147 7.90 10.91 9.81
C GLY A 147 7.89 9.54 10.50
N ASP A 148 6.77 9.12 11.10
CA ASP A 148 6.63 7.77 11.62
C ASP A 148 6.55 6.74 10.47
N LEU A 149 7.46 5.77 10.44
CA LEU A 149 7.55 4.84 9.32
C LEU A 149 6.44 3.79 9.30
N ASP A 150 5.80 3.48 10.44
CA ASP A 150 4.62 2.61 10.47
C ASP A 150 3.42 3.35 9.86
N ALA A 151 3.25 4.63 10.19
CA ALA A 151 2.25 5.48 9.55
C ALA A 151 2.53 5.67 8.05
N PHE A 152 3.80 5.71 7.63
CA PHE A 152 4.16 5.75 6.21
C PHE A 152 3.71 4.49 5.47
N ASN A 153 3.99 3.31 6.04
CA ASN A 153 3.52 2.03 5.54
C ASN A 153 1.98 2.01 5.39
N ASP A 154 1.25 2.53 6.38
CA ASP A 154 -0.22 2.63 6.32
C ASP A 154 -0.70 3.60 5.22
N ILE A 155 0.00 4.72 5.00
CA ILE A 155 -0.32 5.69 3.94
C ILE A 155 -0.20 5.06 2.54
N LEU A 156 0.80 4.20 2.32
CA LEU A 156 1.00 3.54 1.02
C LEU A 156 -0.12 2.56 0.67
N ARG A 157 -0.76 1.95 1.68
CA ARG A 157 -1.88 1.03 1.50
C ARG A 157 -3.15 1.70 0.94
N GLY A 158 -3.30 3.01 1.11
CA GLY A 158 -4.51 3.75 0.73
C GLY A 158 -5.44 4.08 1.90
N GLY A 159 -6.52 4.81 1.62
CA GLY A 159 -7.55 5.17 2.62
C GLY A 159 -7.18 6.33 3.55
N PHE A 160 -6.02 6.94 3.33
CA PHE A 160 -5.59 8.17 3.96
C PHE A 160 -5.36 9.19 2.86
N GLY A 161 -6.34 9.47 1.99
CA GLY A 161 -6.17 10.34 0.82
C GLY A 161 -4.89 10.07 0.01
N THR A 162 -4.52 8.82 -0.20
CA THR A 162 -3.59 8.45 -1.27
C THR A 162 -4.40 7.75 -2.36
N PRO A 163 -3.88 7.61 -3.60
CA PRO A 163 -4.57 6.85 -4.63
C PRO A 163 -4.98 5.48 -4.11
N GLU A 164 -6.29 5.29 -3.95
CA GLU A 164 -6.84 4.04 -3.41
C GLU A 164 -6.54 2.85 -4.31
N ASP A 165 -6.24 3.11 -5.58
CA ASP A 165 -6.09 2.09 -6.61
C ASP A 165 -4.62 1.76 -6.94
N GLY A 166 -3.66 2.25 -6.14
CA GLY A 166 -2.23 2.10 -6.37
C GLY A 166 -1.65 3.26 -7.19
N PHE A 167 -0.33 3.47 -7.06
CA PHE A 167 0.36 4.62 -7.65
C PHE A 167 1.87 4.40 -7.76
N VAL A 168 2.52 5.25 -8.54
CA VAL A 168 3.98 5.24 -8.70
C VAL A 168 4.57 6.43 -7.96
N ILE A 169 5.52 6.17 -7.07
CA ILE A 169 6.38 7.19 -6.47
C ILE A 169 7.62 7.34 -7.34
N ARG A 170 7.81 8.55 -7.86
CA ARG A 170 8.98 8.92 -8.65
C ARG A 170 9.93 9.76 -7.82
N PHE A 171 11.12 9.25 -7.54
CA PHE A 171 12.20 10.01 -6.91
C PHE A 171 13.02 10.72 -7.99
N VAL A 172 12.82 12.03 -8.13
CA VAL A 172 13.55 12.88 -9.07
C VAL A 172 14.87 13.32 -8.45
N ASP A 173 16.00 13.05 -9.11
CA ASP A 173 17.35 13.21 -8.57
C ASP A 173 17.57 12.37 -7.30
N ALA A 174 17.40 11.05 -7.45
CA ALA A 174 17.50 10.06 -6.37
C ALA A 174 18.81 10.13 -5.58
N ASP A 175 19.90 10.63 -6.18
CA ASP A 175 21.19 10.78 -5.50
C ASP A 175 21.16 11.86 -4.42
N ARG A 176 20.26 12.85 -4.51
CA ARG A 176 20.03 13.81 -3.41
C ARG A 176 19.37 13.15 -2.22
N PHE A 177 18.36 12.32 -2.43
CA PHE A 177 17.74 11.56 -1.35
C PHE A 177 18.74 10.63 -0.67
N ARG A 178 19.58 9.92 -1.44
CA ARG A 178 20.65 9.08 -0.87
C ARG A 178 21.63 9.85 0.01
N ARG A 179 21.96 11.09 -0.36
CA ARG A 179 22.86 11.94 0.43
C ARG A 179 22.15 12.50 1.68
N ALA A 180 20.95 13.03 1.50
CA ALA A 180 20.16 13.67 2.55
C ALA A 180 19.71 12.68 3.64
N LEU A 181 19.32 11.48 3.24
CA LEU A 181 18.82 10.41 4.11
C LEU A 181 19.84 9.27 4.28
N GLY A 182 21.12 9.57 4.05
CA GLY A 182 22.24 8.65 4.20
C GLY A 182 22.64 8.43 5.67
N TRP A 183 23.86 7.92 5.90
CA TRP A 183 24.33 7.56 7.24
C TRP A 183 24.22 8.65 8.31
N PRO A 184 24.62 9.93 8.07
CA PRO A 184 24.53 10.95 9.11
C PRO A 184 23.10 11.17 9.61
N GLU A 185 22.13 11.19 8.70
CA GLU A 185 20.72 11.39 9.05
C GLU A 185 20.11 10.11 9.65
N THR A 186 20.53 8.94 9.17
CA THR A 186 20.13 7.64 9.75
C THR A 186 20.53 7.55 11.23
N ILE A 187 21.77 7.96 11.55
CA ILE A 187 22.27 8.00 12.94
C ILE A 187 21.44 8.97 13.78
N ARG A 188 21.19 10.19 13.29
CA ARG A 188 20.35 11.19 14.00
C ARG A 188 18.94 10.68 14.25
N TRP A 189 18.33 10.02 13.26
CA TRP A 189 17.01 9.42 13.38
C TRP A 189 16.98 8.28 14.40
N LEU A 190 17.96 7.38 14.38
CA LEU A 190 18.08 6.28 15.35
C LEU A 190 18.33 6.78 16.78
N GLU A 191 19.12 7.84 16.96
CA GLU A 191 19.31 8.49 18.26
C GLU A 191 17.99 9.03 18.81
N ALA A 192 17.22 9.77 18.00
CA ALA A 192 15.90 10.28 18.39
C ALA A 192 14.89 9.14 18.65
N LYS A 193 14.95 8.06 17.87
CA LYS A 193 14.13 6.86 18.06
C LYS A 193 14.46 6.15 19.36
N LEU A 194 15.74 6.09 19.73
CA LEU A 194 16.18 5.47 20.99
C LEU A 194 15.61 6.22 22.21
N ASP A 195 15.51 7.55 22.14
CA ASP A 195 14.95 8.36 23.21
C ASP A 195 13.43 8.17 23.40
N SER A 196 12.72 7.84 22.32
CA SER A 196 11.25 7.75 22.30
C SER A 196 10.70 6.32 22.29
N CYS A 197 11.50 5.31 21.95
CA CYS A 197 11.02 3.94 21.81
C CYS A 197 10.69 3.26 23.15
N HIS A 198 9.76 2.30 23.10
CA HIS A 198 9.40 1.47 24.25
C HIS A 198 10.60 0.65 24.74
N GLY A 199 10.69 0.41 26.06
CA GLY A 199 11.82 -0.26 26.70
C GLY A 199 12.23 -1.60 26.04
N THR A 200 11.25 -2.37 25.57
CA THR A 200 11.47 -3.66 24.88
C THR A 200 12.14 -3.55 23.52
N ASN A 201 12.11 -2.39 22.86
CA ASN A 201 12.75 -2.14 21.58
C ASN A 201 14.12 -1.46 21.71
N ARG A 202 14.49 -0.99 22.90
CA ARG A 202 15.72 -0.20 23.08
C ARG A 202 16.97 -0.97 22.65
N ASP A 203 17.10 -2.24 23.04
CA ASP A 203 18.27 -3.06 22.69
C ASP A 203 18.40 -3.24 21.17
N ARG A 204 17.28 -3.44 20.48
CA ARG A 204 17.26 -3.54 19.00
C ARG A 204 17.67 -2.23 18.35
N VAL A 205 17.07 -1.12 18.77
CA VAL A 205 17.37 0.22 18.20
C VAL A 205 18.81 0.62 18.50
N GLN A 206 19.35 0.26 19.67
CA GLN A 206 20.76 0.49 20.01
C GLN A 206 21.70 -0.30 19.09
N ALA A 207 21.41 -1.57 18.82
CA ALA A 207 22.19 -2.38 17.89
C ALA A 207 22.15 -1.80 16.45
N GLU A 208 20.99 -1.34 15.99
CA GLU A 208 20.84 -0.64 14.71
C GLU A 208 21.67 0.65 14.67
N LEU A 209 21.68 1.43 15.75
CA LEU A 209 22.47 2.65 15.88
C LEU A 209 23.99 2.35 15.83
N ASP A 210 24.44 1.31 16.51
CA ASP A 210 25.85 0.92 16.54
C ASP A 210 26.32 0.40 15.17
N ALA A 211 25.47 -0.35 14.45
CA ALA A 211 25.72 -0.75 13.07
C ALA A 211 25.78 0.47 12.14
N ALA A 212 24.81 1.40 12.25
CA ALA A 212 24.77 2.60 11.42
C ALA A 212 26.01 3.50 11.63
N ARG A 213 26.54 3.59 12.87
CA ARG A 213 27.81 4.30 13.16
C ARG A 213 29.03 3.66 12.50
N CYS A 214 28.96 2.37 12.21
CA CYS A 214 29.96 1.64 11.42
C CYS A 214 29.67 1.66 9.91
N HIS A 215 28.62 2.37 9.48
CA HIS A 215 28.08 2.35 8.11
C HIS A 215 27.69 0.94 7.65
N GLU A 216 27.15 0.14 8.59
CA GLU A 216 26.61 -1.19 8.36
C GLU A 216 25.08 -1.18 8.50
N GLY A 217 24.39 -2.04 7.75
CA GLY A 217 22.93 -2.11 7.71
C GLY A 217 22.33 -1.26 6.59
N GLU A 218 21.11 -0.76 6.81
CA GLU A 218 20.35 0.04 5.86
C GLU A 218 20.35 1.52 6.26
N THR A 219 20.47 2.42 5.27
CA THR A 219 20.24 3.85 5.52
C THR A 219 18.75 4.14 5.64
N LEU A 220 18.38 5.31 6.15
CA LEU A 220 16.98 5.74 6.21
C LEU A 220 16.34 5.76 4.82
N PHE A 221 17.09 6.12 3.77
CA PHE A 221 16.60 6.02 2.40
C PHE A 221 16.32 4.57 1.98
N ASP A 222 17.23 3.64 2.32
CA ASP A 222 17.06 2.22 1.99
C ASP A 222 15.83 1.64 2.70
N ILE A 223 15.63 1.97 3.98
CA ILE A 223 14.45 1.58 4.76
C ILE A 223 13.15 2.09 4.12
N ILE A 224 13.12 3.36 3.69
CA ILE A 224 11.95 3.95 3.02
C ILE A 224 11.66 3.24 1.69
N LEU A 225 12.69 2.93 0.90
CA LEU A 225 12.52 2.20 -0.35
C LEU A 225 12.06 0.77 -0.12
N ALA A 226 12.59 0.09 0.91
CA ALA A 226 12.17 -1.24 1.29
C ALA A 226 10.67 -1.26 1.64
N ILE A 227 10.19 -0.28 2.41
CA ILE A 227 8.75 -0.12 2.69
C ILE A 227 7.97 0.03 1.39
N ILE A 228 8.37 0.94 0.49
CA ILE A 228 7.64 1.15 -0.78
C ILE A 228 7.64 -0.12 -1.65
N TRP A 229 8.76 -0.84 -1.74
CA TRP A 229 8.86 -2.07 -2.51
C TRP A 229 8.02 -3.21 -1.92
N ASP A 230 7.81 -3.22 -0.61
CA ASP A 230 6.96 -4.21 0.05
C ASP A 230 5.48 -4.11 -0.39
N HIS A 231 5.05 -2.91 -0.80
CA HIS A 231 3.71 -2.65 -1.38
C HIS A 231 3.62 -2.86 -2.90
N GLY A 232 4.74 -3.24 -3.54
CA GLY A 232 4.84 -3.49 -4.96
C GLY A 232 4.93 -4.98 -5.33
N PRO A 233 5.05 -5.32 -6.62
CA PRO A 233 5.22 -6.68 -7.07
C PRO A 233 6.45 -7.34 -6.43
N GLY A 234 6.26 -8.53 -5.90
CA GLY A 234 7.29 -9.28 -5.19
C GLY A 234 7.49 -8.88 -3.72
N GLY A 235 6.78 -7.85 -3.25
CA GLY A 235 6.68 -7.49 -1.83
C GLY A 235 5.66 -8.34 -1.08
N SER A 236 5.48 -8.06 0.21
CA SER A 236 4.54 -8.76 1.10
C SER A 236 3.10 -8.24 1.04
N GLU A 237 2.88 -7.03 0.51
CA GLU A 237 1.57 -6.42 0.30
C GLU A 237 1.39 -6.04 -1.20
N PRO A 238 1.61 -6.96 -2.15
CA PRO A 238 1.69 -6.65 -3.60
C PRO A 238 0.36 -6.17 -4.19
N THR A 239 -0.75 -6.40 -3.48
CA THR A 239 -2.09 -5.92 -3.86
C THR A 239 -2.27 -4.42 -3.64
N ASP A 240 -1.32 -3.72 -3.03
CA ASP A 240 -1.39 -2.27 -2.89
C ASP A 240 -0.99 -1.55 -4.18
N LEU A 241 -0.28 -2.24 -5.08
CA LEU A 241 0.11 -1.77 -6.42
C LEU A 241 0.91 -0.46 -6.37
N VAL A 242 1.76 -0.32 -5.35
CA VAL A 242 2.63 0.84 -5.19
C VAL A 242 4.02 0.51 -5.71
N HIS A 243 4.61 1.42 -6.47
CA HIS A 243 5.94 1.21 -7.03
C HIS A 243 6.84 2.42 -6.85
N ALA A 244 8.12 2.19 -6.60
CA ALA A 244 9.14 3.22 -6.61
C ALA A 244 9.92 3.20 -7.94
N VAL A 245 10.13 4.39 -8.52
CA VAL A 245 11.04 4.59 -9.66
C VAL A 245 12.06 5.66 -9.29
N LEU A 246 13.34 5.33 -9.45
CA LEU A 246 14.47 6.19 -9.11
C LEU A 246 15.06 6.79 -10.38
N PHE A 247 15.10 8.12 -10.47
CA PHE A 247 15.74 8.82 -11.58
C PHE A 247 17.07 9.43 -11.14
N GLY A 248 18.12 9.17 -11.92
CA GLY A 248 19.39 9.89 -11.78
C GLY A 248 19.26 11.37 -12.21
N PRO A 249 20.28 12.21 -11.91
CA PRO A 249 20.26 13.66 -12.13
C PRO A 249 20.03 14.11 -13.60
N HIS A 250 20.05 13.19 -14.57
CA HIS A 250 19.88 13.48 -16.00
C HIS A 250 18.83 12.60 -16.72
N GLN A 251 18.00 11.87 -15.98
CA GLN A 251 17.04 10.92 -16.58
C GLN A 251 15.61 11.47 -16.72
N VAL A 252 15.36 12.75 -16.41
CA VAL A 252 14.06 13.36 -16.67
C VAL A 252 14.01 13.80 -18.14
N ARG A 253 13.40 12.99 -19.00
CA ARG A 253 12.94 13.36 -20.34
C ARG A 253 11.57 12.76 -20.62
#